data_AF-A0A952FX48-F1
#
_entry.id   AF-A0A952FX48-F1
#
_cell.length_a   1.000
_cell.length_b   1.000
_cell.length_c   1.000
_cell.angle_alpha   90.00
_cell.angle_beta   90.00
_cell.angle_gamma   90.00
#
_symmetry.space_group_name_H-M   'P 1'
#
loop_
_entity.id
_entity.type
_entity.pdbx_description
1 polymer ?
#
loop_
_entity_poly.entity_id
_entity_poly.type
_entity_poly.pdbx_seq_one_letter_code
_entity_poly.pdbx_strand_id
1 'polypeptide(L)'
;MNRLFGAYVMVDFSAAEGKKTGESSVWIGVMKRDVRFRLSYEAYNPATRGAAMTQLRSLLADLHKRGDRVLIGVNFALGFPRGLNARLGLGGWSAMWDFLAKNVVDKPDNSNNRFQV
;
A
#
# COMPACT_ATOMS: atom_id res chain seq x y z
N MET A 1 -21.01 1.45 -22.21
CA MET A 1 -19.80 2.26 -21.94
C MET A 1 -18.66 1.30 -21.65
N ASN A 2 -17.58 1.31 -22.45
CA ASN A 2 -16.43 0.45 -22.17
C ASN A 2 -15.66 1.02 -20.96
N ARG A 3 -15.37 0.18 -19.97
CA ARG A 3 -14.61 0.60 -18.78
C ARG A 3 -13.13 0.68 -19.14
N LEU A 4 -12.44 1.71 -18.67
CA LEU A 4 -11.00 1.89 -18.89
C LEU A 4 -10.16 0.86 -18.12
N PHE A 5 -10.65 0.41 -16.96
CA PHE A 5 -9.99 -0.57 -16.09
C PHE A 5 -10.90 -1.77 -15.82
N GLY A 6 -10.30 -2.96 -15.74
CA GLY A 6 -10.95 -4.23 -15.41
C GLY A 6 -11.12 -4.44 -13.90
N ALA A 7 -10.26 -3.81 -13.10
CA ALA A 7 -10.35 -3.80 -11.66
C ALA A 7 -9.85 -2.49 -11.03
N TYR A 8 -10.32 -2.24 -9.82
CA TYR A 8 -9.98 -1.08 -9.01
C TYR A 8 -9.53 -1.58 -7.64
N VAL A 9 -8.33 -1.18 -7.21
CA VAL A 9 -7.76 -1.54 -5.91
C VAL A 9 -7.46 -0.23 -5.18
N MET A 10 -8.02 -0.08 -3.97
CA MET A 10 -7.78 1.08 -3.12
C MET A 10 -7.14 0.61 -1.83
N VAL A 11 -5.95 1.13 -1.52
CA VAL A 11 -5.19 0.80 -0.32
C VAL A 11 -5.17 2.00 0.61
N ASP A 12 -5.84 1.88 1.75
CA ASP A 12 -5.73 2.83 2.84
C ASP A 12 -4.64 2.33 3.81
N PHE A 13 -3.52 3.02 3.84
CA PHE A 13 -2.34 2.57 4.56
C PHE A 13 -2.35 3.10 5.99
N SER A 14 -1.76 2.33 6.92
CA SER A 14 -1.59 2.77 8.30
C SER A 14 -0.15 2.56 8.74
N ALA A 15 0.40 3.62 9.32
CA ALA A 15 1.69 3.57 9.99
C ALA A 15 1.55 3.13 11.46
N ALA A 16 0.36 2.79 11.96
CA ALA A 16 0.17 2.37 13.35
C ALA A 16 1.12 1.22 13.75
N GLU A 17 1.60 1.27 14.98
CA GLU A 17 2.46 0.22 15.53
C GLU A 17 1.60 -0.95 16.06
N GLY A 18 2.15 -2.16 15.98
CA GLY A 18 1.47 -3.36 16.45
C GLY A 18 0.46 -3.96 15.46
N LYS A 19 0.01 -5.18 15.78
CA LYS A 19 -1.03 -5.89 15.03
C LYS A 19 -2.38 -5.21 15.30
N LYS A 20 -3.08 -4.75 14.24
CA LYS A 20 -4.37 -4.06 14.39
C LYS A 20 -5.31 -4.35 13.23
N THR A 21 -6.59 -4.49 13.54
CA THR A 21 -7.73 -4.46 12.59
C THR A 21 -8.71 -3.36 13.01
N GLY A 22 -9.63 -3.00 12.12
CA GLY A 22 -10.59 -1.92 12.34
C GLY A 22 -10.00 -0.54 12.09
N GLU A 23 -10.35 0.40 12.95
CA GLU A 23 -9.90 1.79 12.85
C GLU A 23 -8.37 1.91 12.95
N SER A 24 -7.79 2.84 12.18
CA SER A 24 -6.33 3.10 12.17
C SER A 24 -5.48 1.89 11.77
N SER A 25 -5.99 1.00 10.93
CA SER A 25 -5.26 -0.16 10.40
C SER A 25 -5.27 -0.16 8.87
N VAL A 26 -4.59 -1.12 8.24
CA VAL A 26 -4.49 -1.17 6.78
C VAL A 26 -5.76 -1.77 6.19
N TRP A 27 -6.34 -1.11 5.19
CA TRP A 27 -7.48 -1.61 4.43
C TRP A 27 -7.13 -1.73 2.94
N ILE A 28 -7.62 -2.80 2.31
CA ILE A 28 -7.51 -3.03 0.86
C ILE A 28 -8.92 -3.28 0.34
N GLY A 29 -9.48 -2.30 -0.36
CA GLY A 29 -10.73 -2.45 -1.10
C GLY A 29 -10.45 -2.88 -2.54
N VAL A 30 -11.17 -3.87 -3.03
CA VAL A 30 -11.02 -4.37 -4.41
C VAL A 30 -12.38 -4.44 -5.06
N MET A 31 -12.48 -3.86 -6.25
CA MET A 31 -13.64 -3.98 -7.12
C MET A 31 -13.20 -4.64 -8.42
N LYS A 32 -13.65 -5.88 -8.65
CA LYS A 32 -13.23 -6.74 -9.77
C LYS A 32 -14.41 -7.55 -10.30
N ARG A 33 -14.26 -8.18 -11.46
CA ARG A 33 -15.29 -9.09 -12.00
C ARG A 33 -15.31 -10.41 -11.22
N ASP A 34 -16.51 -10.84 -10.85
CA ASP A 34 -16.80 -12.17 -10.33
C ASP A 34 -16.79 -13.22 -11.46
N VAL A 35 -17.00 -14.50 -11.10
CA VAL A 35 -17.07 -15.61 -12.07
C VAL A 35 -18.22 -15.51 -13.07
N ARG A 36 -19.21 -14.64 -12.81
CA ARG A 36 -20.32 -14.31 -13.71
C ARG A 36 -20.08 -13.00 -14.46
N PHE A 37 -18.84 -12.50 -14.46
CA PHE A 37 -18.41 -11.26 -15.10
C PHE A 37 -19.09 -9.98 -14.56
N ARG A 38 -19.73 -10.04 -13.39
CA ARG A 38 -20.33 -8.88 -12.73
C ARG A 38 -19.31 -8.21 -11.84
N LEU A 39 -19.38 -6.89 -11.73
CA LEU A 39 -18.48 -6.16 -10.84
C LEU A 39 -18.90 -6.41 -9.38
N SER A 40 -18.00 -6.95 -8.58
CA SER A 40 -18.20 -7.22 -7.15
C SER A 40 -17.14 -6.52 -6.33
N TYR A 41 -17.53 -6.05 -5.14
CA TYR A 41 -16.62 -5.47 -4.17
C TYR A 41 -16.25 -6.50 -3.10
N GLU A 42 -14.98 -6.49 -2.70
CA GLU A 42 -14.44 -7.21 -1.55
C GLU A 42 -13.48 -6.28 -0.79
N ALA A 43 -13.35 -6.49 0.52
CA ALA A 43 -12.45 -5.73 1.36
C ALA A 43 -11.60 -6.67 2.22
N TYR A 44 -10.35 -6.29 2.43
CA TYR A 44 -9.42 -6.99 3.30
C TYR A 44 -8.89 -6.02 4.35
N ASN A 45 -8.83 -6.48 5.59
CA ASN A 45 -8.25 -5.73 6.71
C ASN A 45 -7.16 -6.56 7.41
N PRO A 46 -6.00 -6.75 6.75
CA PRO A 46 -4.89 -7.52 7.30
C PRO A 46 -4.31 -6.83 8.54
N ALA A 47 -3.95 -7.64 9.54
CA ALA A 47 -3.50 -7.11 10.83
C ALA A 47 -2.12 -6.43 10.80
N THR A 48 -1.32 -6.66 9.74
CA THR A 48 0.05 -6.12 9.60
C THR A 48 0.33 -5.59 8.20
N ARG A 49 1.29 -4.66 8.07
CA ARG A 49 1.75 -4.15 6.77
C ARG A 49 2.37 -5.27 5.94
N GLY A 50 3.12 -6.18 6.57
CA GLY A 50 3.63 -7.38 5.90
C GLY A 50 2.52 -8.25 5.31
N ALA A 51 1.47 -8.54 6.08
CA ALA A 51 0.31 -9.28 5.59
C ALA A 51 -0.44 -8.54 4.48
N ALA A 52 -0.57 -7.21 4.59
CA ALA A 52 -1.17 -6.38 3.55
C ALA A 52 -0.40 -6.45 2.23
N MET A 53 0.93 -6.39 2.28
CA MET A 53 1.76 -6.49 1.10
C MET A 53 1.69 -7.88 0.45
N THR A 54 1.59 -8.95 1.25
CA THR A 54 1.37 -10.31 0.73
C THR A 54 -0.01 -10.43 0.08
N GLN A 55 -1.06 -9.92 0.72
CA GLN A 55 -2.42 -9.89 0.17
C GLN A 55 -2.46 -9.13 -1.15
N LEU A 56 -1.87 -7.93 -1.20
CA LEU A 56 -1.83 -7.09 -2.39
C LEU A 56 -1.06 -7.75 -3.54
N ARG A 57 0.11 -8.36 -3.27
CA ARG A 57 0.88 -9.10 -4.28
C ARG A 57 0.06 -10.24 -4.88
N SER A 58 -0.63 -11.03 -4.05
CA SER A 58 -1.48 -12.12 -4.52
C SER A 58 -2.61 -11.60 -5.42
N LEU A 59 -3.35 -10.59 -4.95
CA LEU A 59 -4.46 -9.97 -5.68
C LEU A 59 -4.03 -9.42 -7.05
N LEU A 60 -2.93 -8.67 -7.09
CA LEU A 60 -2.41 -8.07 -8.31
C LEU A 60 -1.87 -9.11 -9.28
N ALA A 61 -1.22 -10.17 -8.78
CA ALA A 61 -0.79 -11.28 -9.62
C ALA A 61 -1.99 -11.99 -10.29
N ASP A 62 -3.07 -12.23 -9.56
CA ASP A 62 -4.28 -12.85 -10.10
C ASP A 62 -5.03 -11.96 -11.09
N LEU A 63 -5.05 -10.64 -10.86
CA LEU A 63 -5.58 -9.67 -11.83
C LEU A 63 -4.72 -9.61 -13.09
N HIS A 64 -3.39 -9.58 -12.93
CA HIS A 64 -2.46 -9.57 -14.05
C HIS A 64 -2.60 -10.83 -14.91
N LYS A 65 -2.69 -12.02 -14.29
CA LYS A 65 -2.91 -13.29 -15.01
C LYS A 65 -4.20 -13.31 -15.84
N ARG A 66 -5.23 -12.56 -15.43
CA ARG A 66 -6.49 -12.41 -16.15
C ARG A 66 -6.44 -11.37 -17.28
N GLY A 67 -5.34 -10.64 -17.42
CA GLY A 67 -5.21 -9.54 -18.38
C GLY A 67 -5.98 -8.28 -17.96
N ASP A 68 -6.37 -8.17 -16.68
CA ASP A 68 -7.07 -6.99 -16.20
C ASP A 68 -6.11 -5.79 -16.14
N ARG A 69 -6.52 -4.68 -16.76
CA ARG A 69 -5.91 -3.38 -16.48
C ARG A 69 -6.41 -2.90 -15.11
N VAL A 70 -5.51 -2.76 -14.15
CA VAL A 70 -5.86 -2.39 -12.76
C VAL A 70 -5.61 -0.90 -12.52
N LEU A 71 -6.60 -0.20 -11.97
CA LEU A 71 -6.37 1.10 -11.32
C LEU A 71 -6.04 0.86 -9.85
N ILE A 72 -4.88 1.34 -9.39
CA ILE A 72 -4.47 1.24 -7.99
C ILE A 72 -4.41 2.65 -7.41
N GLY A 73 -5.19 2.91 -6.37
CA GLY A 73 -5.08 4.09 -5.53
C GLY A 73 -4.45 3.73 -4.19
N VAL A 74 -3.57 4.59 -3.70
CA VAL A 74 -2.87 4.40 -2.43
C VAL A 74 -2.93 5.69 -1.62
N ASN A 75 -3.23 5.58 -0.33
CA ASN A 75 -3.24 6.69 0.60
C ASN A 75 -1.95 6.72 1.44
N PHE A 76 -0.94 7.44 0.96
CA PHE A 76 0.24 7.79 1.76
C PHE A 76 0.86 9.10 1.27
N ALA A 77 1.49 9.83 2.20
CA ALA A 77 2.21 11.04 1.87
C ALA A 77 3.46 10.69 1.05
N LEU A 78 3.51 11.15 -0.20
CA LEU A 78 4.63 10.90 -1.13
C LEU A 78 5.78 11.93 -1.00
N GLY A 79 5.59 12.96 -0.20
CA GLY A 79 6.51 14.08 -0.09
C GLY A 79 6.80 14.48 1.35
N PHE A 80 7.89 15.21 1.51
CA PHE A 80 8.36 15.72 2.78
C PHE A 80 8.49 17.25 2.71
N PRO A 81 8.55 17.94 3.87
CA PRO A 81 8.72 19.38 3.89
C PRO A 81 9.92 19.84 3.06
N ARG A 82 9.73 20.96 2.35
CA ARG A 82 10.78 21.58 1.55
C ARG A 82 12.02 21.83 2.42
N GLY A 83 13.19 21.44 1.93
CA GLY A 83 14.47 21.60 2.63
C GLY A 83 14.90 20.40 3.48
N LEU A 84 14.03 19.41 3.74
CA LEU A 84 14.40 18.23 4.52
C LEU A 84 15.57 17.46 3.89
N ASN A 85 15.51 17.21 2.58
CA ASN A 85 16.56 16.48 1.88
C ASN A 85 17.91 17.22 1.97
N ALA A 86 17.91 18.55 1.82
CA ALA A 86 19.12 19.35 1.97
C ALA A 86 19.68 19.28 3.40
N ARG A 87 18.81 19.28 4.42
CA ARG A 87 19.22 19.17 5.83
C ARG A 87 19.86 17.83 6.17
N LEU A 88 19.44 16.77 5.48
CA LEU A 88 19.97 15.40 5.61
C LEU A 88 21.10 15.09 4.62
N GLY A 89 21.49 16.03 3.75
CA GLY A 89 22.50 15.80 2.71
C GLY A 89 22.06 14.82 1.62
N LEU A 90 20.75 14.65 1.40
CA LEU A 90 20.18 13.74 0.41
C LEU A 90 19.91 14.46 -0.92
N GLY A 91 20.19 13.78 -2.04
CA GLY A 91 20.01 14.32 -3.39
C GLY A 91 18.68 13.90 -4.05
N GLY A 92 17.87 14.87 -4.48
CA GLY A 92 16.61 14.59 -5.20
C GLY A 92 15.51 13.98 -4.30
N TRP A 93 14.32 13.75 -4.86
CA TRP A 93 13.16 13.29 -4.10
C TRP A 93 13.23 11.80 -3.71
N SER A 94 13.82 10.96 -4.56
CA SER A 94 13.91 9.50 -4.35
C SER A 94 14.90 9.11 -3.26
N ALA A 95 15.96 9.90 -3.03
CA ALA A 95 16.96 9.59 -2.01
C ALA A 95 16.39 9.59 -0.58
N MET A 96 15.33 10.35 -0.33
CA MET A 96 14.59 10.26 0.94
C MET A 96 13.91 8.90 1.11
N TRP A 97 13.27 8.40 0.05
CA TRP A 97 12.64 7.08 0.07
C TRP A 97 13.68 5.97 0.23
N ASP A 98 14.82 6.08 -0.43
CA ASP A 98 15.95 5.16 -0.25
C ASP A 98 16.51 5.21 1.18
N PHE A 99 16.62 6.41 1.76
CA PHE A 99 17.05 6.59 3.15
C PHE A 99 16.09 5.91 4.13
N LEU A 100 14.79 6.13 3.99
CA LEU A 100 13.78 5.51 4.84
C LEU A 100 13.75 3.98 4.66
N ALA A 101 13.79 3.48 3.43
CA ALA A 101 13.80 2.05 3.16
C ALA A 101 15.01 1.32 3.76
N LYS A 102 16.16 2.00 3.88
CA LYS A 102 17.37 1.45 4.50
C LYS A 102 17.33 1.47 6.02
N ASN A 103 16.73 2.50 6.62
CA ASN A 103 16.85 2.76 8.06
C ASN A 103 15.59 2.38 8.85
N VAL A 104 14.40 2.40 8.24
CA VAL A 104 13.15 1.99 8.88
C VAL A 104 13.03 0.46 8.80
N VAL A 105 13.02 -0.17 9.97
CA VAL A 105 12.82 -1.60 10.16
C VAL A 105 11.40 -1.81 10.67
N ASP A 106 10.63 -2.61 9.95
CA ASP A 106 9.29 -3.02 10.32
C ASP A 106 9.27 -4.51 10.61
N LYS A 107 8.96 -4.90 11.85
CA LYS A 107 8.96 -6.29 12.29
C LYS A 107 7.68 -7.00 11.86
N PRO A 108 7.64 -8.35 11.89
CA PRO A 108 6.43 -9.11 11.52
C PRO A 108 5.16 -8.76 12.31
N ASP A 109 5.29 -8.13 13.48
CA ASP A 109 4.20 -7.67 14.33
C ASP A 109 3.89 -6.16 14.20
N ASN A 110 4.43 -5.48 13.18
CA ASN A 110 4.37 -4.03 12.95
C ASN A 110 5.10 -3.15 13.97
N SER A 111 5.84 -3.72 14.94
CA SER A 111 6.77 -2.92 15.76
C SER A 111 7.88 -2.37 14.86
N ASN A 112 8.24 -1.09 15.04
CA ASN A 112 9.13 -0.40 14.11
C ASN A 112 9.94 0.72 14.78
N ASN A 113 11.00 1.16 14.10
CA ASN A 113 11.91 2.20 14.59
C ASN A 113 11.71 3.58 13.90
N ARG A 114 10.52 3.88 13.38
CA ARG A 114 10.30 5.07 12.53
C ARG A 114 10.54 6.42 13.20
N PHE A 115 10.49 6.47 14.54
CA PHE A 115 10.71 7.71 15.29
C PHE A 115 12.17 7.89 15.69
N GLN A 116 12.99 6.86 15.50
CA GLN A 116 14.44 6.88 15.71
C GLN A 116 15.22 7.22 14.43
N VAL A 117 14.54 7.23 13.27
CA VAL A 117 15.07 7.55 11.94
C VAL A 117 14.67 8.96 11.56
#